data_AF-C0L3L5-F1
#
_entry.id   AF-C0L3L5-F1
#
_cell.length_a   1.000
_cell.length_b   1.000
_cell.length_c   1.000
_cell.angle_alpha   90.00
_cell.angle_beta   90.00
_cell.angle_gamma   90.00
#
_symmetry.space_group_name_H-M   'P 1'
#
loop_
_entity.id
_entity.type
_entity.pdbx_description
1 polymer ?
#
loop_
_entity_poly.entity_id
_entity_poly.type
_entity_poly.pdbx_seq_one_letter_code
_entity_poly.pdbx_strand_id
1 'polypeptide(L)' 'TVMGYASWDRSPYEETLNGARLDDKARRTWPPFDPATAGTYRGFGLLNQFLVQAPGARRSAHPDASMVAVGPLAETLTE' A
#
# COMPACT_ATOMS: atom_id res chain seq x y z
N THR A 1 -18.12 -7.22 4.51
CA THR A 1 -16.88 -6.63 4.00
C THR A 1 -15.71 -7.17 4.79
N VAL A 2 -14.61 -7.51 4.13
CA VAL A 2 -13.32 -7.84 4.77
C VAL A 2 -12.36 -6.70 4.47
N MET A 3 -11.52 -6.35 5.45
CA MET A 3 -10.50 -5.31 5.32
C MET A 3 -9.16 -5.84 5.81
N GLY A 4 -8.08 -5.49 5.13
CA GLY A 4 -6.71 -5.85 5.46
C GLY A 4 -5.80 -4.63 5.45
N TYR A 5 -4.84 -4.60 6.38
CA TYR A 5 -3.80 -3.58 6.41
C TYR A 5 -2.64 -4.01 5.52
N ALA A 6 -2.61 -3.51 4.29
CA ALA A 6 -1.74 -4.01 3.23
C ALA A 6 -0.38 -3.31 3.18
N SER A 7 -0.34 -2.01 3.50
CA SER A 7 0.82 -1.15 3.34
C SER A 7 1.44 -1.28 1.93
N TRP A 8 2.73 -1.03 1.78
CA TRP A 8 3.46 -1.12 0.54
C TRP A 8 4.84 -1.73 0.78
N ASP A 9 5.19 -2.74 -0.04
CA ASP A 9 6.49 -3.44 0.04
C ASP A 9 7.71 -2.58 -0.30
N ARG A 10 7.51 -1.38 -0.85
CA ARG A 10 8.55 -0.40 -1.16
C ARG A 10 8.24 0.99 -0.58
N SER A 11 7.52 1.03 0.54
CA SER A 11 7.31 2.29 1.28
C SER A 11 8.66 2.90 1.69
N PRO A 12 8.93 4.19 1.38
CA PRO A 12 10.15 4.86 1.78
C PRO A 12 10.06 5.40 3.23
N TYR A 13 9.40 4.67 4.13
CA TYR A 13 9.06 5.16 5.47
C TYR A 13 10.32 5.52 6.25
N GLU A 14 11.22 4.56 6.43
CA GLU A 14 12.48 4.75 7.15
C GLU A 14 13.40 5.75 6.45
N GLU A 15 13.44 5.75 5.12
CA GLU A 15 14.30 6.62 4.31
C GLU A 15 13.90 8.09 4.35
N THR A 16 12.67 8.38 4.77
CA THR A 16 12.12 9.74 4.87
C THR A 16 11.73 10.15 6.30
N LEU A 17 11.92 9.26 7.26
CA LEU A 17 11.52 9.44 8.64
C LEU A 17 12.24 10.63 9.29
N ASN A 18 11.50 11.44 10.04
CA ASN A 18 12.03 12.52 10.89
C ASN A 18 12.94 13.54 10.16
N GLY A 19 12.62 13.84 8.90
CA GLY A 19 13.36 14.83 8.11
C GLY A 19 14.57 14.26 7.34
N ALA A 20 14.79 12.94 7.40
CA ALA A 20 15.66 12.26 6.46
C ALA A 20 15.21 12.53 5.02
N ARG A 21 16.18 12.63 4.11
CA ARG A 21 15.93 12.87 2.69
C ARG A 21 16.65 11.82 1.88
N LEU A 22 15.92 11.21 0.96
CA LEU A 22 16.50 10.45 -0.14
C LEU A 22 17.50 11.34 -0.89
N ASP A 23 18.63 10.76 -1.28
CA ASP A 23 19.52 11.42 -2.23
C ASP A 23 18.79 11.62 -3.58
N ASP A 24 19.35 12.50 -4.43
CA ASP A 24 18.70 12.86 -5.68
C ASP A 24 18.48 11.68 -6.63
N LYS A 25 19.37 10.68 -6.61
CA LYS A 25 19.26 9.50 -7.47
C LYS A 25 18.12 8.61 -6.98
N ALA A 26 18.09 8.29 -5.69
CA ALA A 26 17.05 7.48 -5.06
C ALA A 26 15.68 8.16 -5.22
N ARG A 27 15.57 9.47 -4.94
CA ARG A 27 14.32 10.23 -5.10
C ARG A 27 13.75 10.19 -6.51
N ARG A 28 14.62 10.22 -7.55
CA ARG A 28 14.19 10.19 -8.96
C ARG A 28 13.84 8.80 -9.47
N THR A 29 14.35 7.75 -8.82
CA THR A 29 14.21 6.37 -9.27
C THR A 29 13.28 5.54 -8.39
N TRP A 30 12.88 6.07 -7.23
CA TRP A 30 11.93 5.40 -6.37
C TRP A 30 10.61 5.17 -7.13
N PRO A 31 10.09 3.95 -7.14
CA PRO A 31 8.83 3.65 -7.82
C PRO A 31 7.70 4.54 -7.27
N PRO A 32 6.79 5.05 -8.11
CA PRO A 32 5.55 5.63 -7.59
C PRO A 32 4.71 4.54 -6.93
N PHE A 33 3.93 4.92 -5.92
CA PHE A 33 2.88 4.05 -5.39
C PHE A 33 1.70 4.07 -6.37
N ASP A 34 1.38 2.90 -6.91
CA ASP A 34 0.18 2.64 -7.70
C ASP A 34 -0.62 1.55 -6.99
N PRO A 35 -1.82 1.84 -6.44
CA PRO A 35 -2.62 0.87 -5.72
C PRO A 35 -2.91 -0.42 -6.50
N ALA A 36 -2.96 -0.35 -7.83
CA ALA A 36 -3.25 -1.50 -8.69
C ALA A 36 -2.06 -2.45 -8.88
N THR A 37 -0.82 -1.95 -8.77
CA THR A 37 0.39 -2.72 -9.11
C THR A 37 1.41 -2.83 -7.98
N ALA A 38 1.34 -1.97 -6.97
CA ALA A 38 2.23 -1.98 -5.81
C ALA A 38 2.10 -3.30 -5.01
N GLY A 39 3.21 -3.86 -4.55
CA GLY A 39 3.17 -5.01 -3.65
C GLY A 39 2.61 -4.65 -2.26
N THR A 40 2.33 -5.67 -1.46
CA THR A 40 1.88 -5.52 -0.06
C THR A 40 3.04 -5.83 0.88
N TYR A 41 3.14 -5.13 2.01
CA TYR A 41 4.21 -5.36 2.98
C TYR A 41 4.12 -6.77 3.59
N ARG A 42 5.16 -7.58 3.38
CA ARG A 42 5.21 -8.99 3.81
C ARG A 42 5.11 -9.16 5.33
N GLY A 43 5.59 -8.18 6.09
CA GLY A 43 5.53 -8.20 7.56
C GLY A 43 4.09 -8.17 8.11
N PHE A 44 3.11 -7.73 7.32
CA PHE A 44 1.68 -7.76 7.70
C PHE A 44 0.95 -9.01 7.20
N GLY A 45 1.69 -9.99 6.66
CA GLY A 45 1.17 -11.27 6.24
C GLY A 45 0.84 -11.36 4.74
N LEU A 46 1.01 -12.57 4.20
CA LEU A 46 0.79 -12.88 2.79
C LEU A 46 -0.70 -12.78 2.36
N LEU A 47 -1.64 -12.85 3.31
CA LEU A 47 -3.08 -12.74 3.03
C LEU A 47 -3.44 -11.45 2.28
N ASN A 48 -2.77 -10.33 2.60
CA ASN A 48 -3.05 -9.05 1.95
C ASN A 48 -2.83 -9.08 0.44
N GLN A 49 -1.86 -9.87 -0.06
CA GLN A 49 -1.65 -10.03 -1.49
C GLN A 49 -2.86 -10.69 -2.16
N PHE A 50 -3.45 -11.70 -1.52
CA PHE A 50 -4.64 -12.37 -2.03
C PHE A 50 -5.89 -11.49 -1.93
N LEU A 51 -6.01 -10.66 -0.89
CA LEU A 51 -7.08 -9.68 -0.78
C LEU A 51 -7.03 -8.64 -1.90
N VAL A 52 -5.83 -8.12 -2.24
CA VAL A 52 -5.65 -7.16 -3.35
C VAL A 52 -6.00 -7.78 -4.69
N GLN A 53 -5.74 -9.08 -4.88
CA GLN A 53 -6.05 -9.82 -6.11
C GLN A 53 -7.52 -10.28 -6.20
N ALA A 54 -8.30 -10.13 -5.12
CA ALA A 54 -9.68 -10.57 -5.10
C ALA A 54 -10.55 -9.73 -6.05
N PRO A 55 -11.51 -10.35 -6.77
CA PRO A 55 -12.46 -9.60 -7.59
C PRO A 55 -13.22 -8.55 -6.76
N GLY A 56 -13.25 -7.30 -7.24
CA GLY A 56 -13.92 -6.20 -6.56
C GLY A 56 -13.18 -5.63 -5.34
N ALA A 57 -11.91 -6.01 -5.13
CA ALA A 57 -11.07 -5.36 -4.15
C ALA A 57 -10.86 -3.87 -4.49
N ARG A 58 -10.90 -3.01 -3.47
CA ARG A 58 -10.44 -1.63 -3.53
C ARG A 58 -9.27 -1.43 -2.58
N ARG A 59 -8.37 -0.51 -2.93
CA ARG A 59 -7.17 -0.21 -2.15
C ARG A 59 -7.01 1.29 -1.97
N SER A 60 -6.74 1.72 -0.74
CA SER A 60 -6.62 3.12 -0.39
C SER A 60 -5.35 3.76 -0.95
N ALA A 61 -5.39 5.08 -1.13
CA ALA A 61 -4.33 5.85 -1.79
C ALA A 61 -3.10 6.14 -0.92
N HIS A 62 -3.18 5.96 0.41
CA HIS A 62 -2.01 6.19 1.28
C HIS A 62 -0.99 5.06 1.07
N PRO A 63 0.28 5.32 0.68
CA PRO A 63 1.24 4.26 0.36
C PRO A 63 1.62 3.41 1.58
N ASP A 64 2.11 4.07 2.63
CA ASP A 64 2.61 3.40 3.83
C ASP A 64 1.48 2.78 4.67
N ALA A 65 0.40 3.55 4.86
CA ALA A 65 -0.81 3.11 5.56
C ALA A 65 -1.87 2.47 4.62
N SER A 66 -1.46 1.85 3.50
CA SER A 66 -2.41 1.33 2.51
C SER A 66 -3.33 0.25 3.09
N MET A 67 -4.62 0.38 2.82
CA MET A 67 -5.67 -0.55 3.20
C MET A 67 -6.24 -1.22 1.97
N VAL A 68 -6.63 -2.49 2.08
CA VAL A 68 -7.41 -3.20 1.06
C VAL A 68 -8.75 -3.62 1.65
N ALA A 69 -9.84 -3.44 0.91
CA ALA A 69 -11.17 -3.87 1.33
C ALA A 69 -11.91 -4.59 0.20
N VAL A 70 -12.70 -5.60 0.55
CA VAL A 70 -13.51 -6.40 -0.38
C VAL A 70 -14.93 -6.52 0.16
N GLY A 71 -15.91 -6.11 -0.65
CA GLY A 71 -17.35 -6.20 -0.34
C GLY A 71 -18.06 -4.85 -0.32
N PRO A 72 -19.33 -4.81 0.15
CA PRO A 72 -20.22 -3.64 -0.02
C PRO A 72 -19.74 -2.32 0.60
N LEU A 73 -18.81 -2.36 1.54
CA LEU A 73 -18.25 -1.17 2.20
C LEU A 73 -16.84 -0.83 1.72
N ALA A 74 -16.33 -1.48 0.65
CA ALA A 74 -14.94 -1.33 0.25
C ALA A 74 -14.57 0.12 -0.08
N GLU A 75 -15.41 0.81 -0.86
CA GLU A 75 -15.23 2.23 -1.22
C GLU A 75 -15.19 3.12 0.03
N THR A 76 -16.20 3.04 0.90
CA THR A 76 -16.27 3.83 2.14
C THR A 76 -15.07 3.62 3.07
N LEU A 77 -14.43 2.45 3.04
CA LEU A 77 -13.29 2.15 3.91
C LEU A 77 -11.93 2.56 3.32
N THR A 78 -11.87 2.83 2.02
CA THR A 78 -10.59 3.10 1.32
C THR A 78 -10.46 4.52 0.76
N GLU A 79 -11.53 5.31 0.79
CA GLU A 79 -11.62 6.66 0.20
C GLU A 79 -12.14 7.70 1.20
#